data_AF-Q8EWB5-F1
#
_entry.id   AF-Q8EWB5-F1
#
_cell.length_a   1.000
_cell.length_b   1.000
_cell.length_c   1.000
_cell.angle_alpha   90.00
_cell.angle_beta   90.00
_cell.angle_gamma   90.00
#
_symmetry.space_group_name_H-M   'P 1'
#
loop_
_entity.id
_entity.type
_entity.pdbx_description
1 polymer ?
#
loop_
_entity_poly.entity_id
_entity_poly.type
_entity_poly.pdbx_seq_one_letter_code
_entity_poly.pdbx_strand_id
1 'polypeptide(L)'
;MKRKVITILASVSVGLIAIVTAVPISYSVNNHTNSNSGYDSDNDSNNFPNQNNSNNGSNQNNIDPNWNSNWTPITYANKANPINDGGGAHMFAKYDSRSNSLIPSVGPKGVTPSPGVPKNSGFSRNYLYNETQVKQAKRTVGIGFIRGKGMGINSGTGWILDYKLTQDSSSYPLTWYFATNAHVIQNLRVKNDIITPERYENIENSTYNTEQIKFTSLKDYSMNTNLDFSHEYTYLTPKLDSNGVSNIRTVMIGNDFLKTSPSYFSKYEKYQKFEEYADFAVMEVTFDDEQQARKVTNNYADDKTNQFKYKKQSLLAHPEDIKPNNYSIVGFPAIDPIKNYAWSNIAVNRPENPTEEQKKELSSLASTGFYNTYKDKVGVFDATIGLSFFTTTYSVQPTTFKEENFLPWGLLYPTDYSALTQGSSGSMMMDKDGYTWGIHFLIDPDASVSFSQALYSEGFDYGGAFGKYNLEGYDLIDGGFINQKKSYRDGLIQLYGKDNSFKTNLYPNGVNRN
;
A
#
# COMPACT_ATOMS: atom_id res chain seq x y z
N MET A 1 8.43 -52.06 -39.52
CA MET A 1 7.99 -51.09 -40.55
C MET A 1 8.22 -49.67 -40.03
N LYS A 2 8.99 -48.88 -40.78
CA LYS A 2 9.20 -47.41 -40.78
C LYS A 2 9.46 -46.68 -39.45
N ARG A 3 10.76 -46.53 -39.15
CA ARG A 3 11.35 -45.43 -38.37
C ARG A 3 11.15 -44.09 -39.10
N LYS A 4 10.88 -43.01 -38.36
CA LYS A 4 11.20 -41.63 -38.79
C LYS A 4 12.11 -41.01 -37.73
N VAL A 5 13.38 -40.89 -38.12
CA VAL A 5 14.42 -40.07 -37.51
C VAL A 5 14.21 -38.65 -38.01
N ILE A 6 14.13 -37.66 -37.13
CA ILE A 6 14.24 -36.25 -37.49
C ILE A 6 15.49 -35.72 -36.80
N THR A 7 16.50 -35.51 -37.65
CA THR A 7 17.75 -34.79 -37.36
C THR A 7 17.45 -33.30 -37.50
N ILE A 8 17.74 -32.49 -36.49
CA ILE A 8 17.82 -31.03 -36.64
C ILE A 8 19.27 -30.61 -36.48
N LEU A 9 19.76 -29.95 -37.52
CA LEU A 9 21.11 -29.46 -37.71
C LEU A 9 21.43 -28.30 -36.76
N ALA A 10 22.60 -28.39 -36.13
CA ALA A 10 23.28 -27.27 -35.52
C ALA A 10 23.96 -26.42 -36.62
N SER A 11 23.67 -25.13 -36.65
CA SER A 11 24.41 -24.15 -37.44
C SER A 11 25.28 -23.31 -36.51
N VAL A 12 26.59 -23.55 -36.59
CA VAL A 12 27.67 -22.75 -36.01
C VAL A 12 27.84 -21.49 -36.86
N SER A 13 27.97 -20.33 -36.22
CA SER A 13 28.43 -19.09 -36.87
C SER A 13 29.57 -18.50 -36.04
N VAL A 14 30.72 -18.38 -36.69
CA VAL A 14 32.00 -17.85 -36.19
C VAL A 14 32.16 -16.41 -36.69
N GLY A 15 32.78 -15.56 -35.86
CA GLY A 15 33.31 -14.23 -36.20
C GLY A 15 32.47 -13.10 -35.59
N LEU A 16 33.01 -12.10 -34.90
CA LEU A 16 34.30 -11.44 -35.05
C LEU A 16 34.71 -10.78 -33.71
N ILE A 17 35.99 -10.88 -33.36
CA ILE A 17 36.64 -10.19 -32.24
C ILE A 17 36.90 -8.74 -32.65
N ALA A 18 36.42 -7.79 -31.84
CA ALA A 18 36.87 -6.39 -31.89
C ALA A 18 37.43 -6.00 -30.52
N ILE A 19 38.75 -5.92 -30.46
CA ILE A 19 39.53 -5.31 -29.39
C ILE A 19 39.38 -3.79 -29.54
N VAL A 20 38.85 -3.11 -28.51
CA VAL A 20 39.00 -1.67 -28.39
C VAL A 20 39.67 -1.37 -27.05
N THR A 21 40.87 -0.80 -27.18
CA THR A 21 41.78 -0.37 -26.15
C THR A 21 41.22 0.80 -25.34
N ALA A 22 41.43 0.74 -24.03
CA ALA A 22 41.16 1.82 -23.09
C ALA A 22 42.01 3.07 -23.40
N VAL A 23 41.39 4.25 -23.25
CA VAL A 23 42.07 5.54 -23.11
C VAL A 23 41.61 6.16 -21.79
N PRO A 24 42.52 6.60 -20.90
CA PRO A 24 42.14 7.19 -19.63
C PRO A 24 41.73 8.66 -19.83
N ILE A 25 40.56 9.04 -19.31
CA ILE A 25 40.19 10.45 -19.16
C ILE A 25 40.53 10.85 -17.72
N SER A 26 41.58 11.64 -17.60
CA SER A 26 41.96 12.44 -16.44
C SER A 26 40.99 13.60 -16.26
N TYR A 27 40.38 13.73 -15.09
CA TYR A 27 39.71 14.96 -14.67
C TYR A 27 40.61 15.73 -13.71
N SER A 28 40.99 16.94 -14.13
CA SER A 28 41.78 17.87 -13.34
C SER A 28 40.93 18.51 -12.25
N VAL A 29 41.49 18.55 -11.05
CA VAL A 29 41.06 19.35 -9.91
C VAL A 29 41.24 20.83 -10.25
N ASN A 30 40.17 21.62 -10.17
CA ASN A 30 40.28 23.07 -10.03
C ASN A 30 39.82 23.48 -8.63
N ASN A 31 40.82 23.79 -7.80
CA ASN A 31 40.69 24.53 -6.56
C ASN A 31 40.21 25.94 -6.88
N HIS A 32 39.11 26.36 -6.24
CA HIS A 32 38.90 27.77 -5.96
C HIS A 32 38.80 27.96 -4.44
N THR A 33 39.91 28.39 -3.88
CA THR A 33 39.99 29.12 -2.62
C THR A 33 39.22 30.44 -2.78
N ASN A 34 38.33 30.76 -1.84
CA ASN A 34 38.19 32.15 -1.41
C ASN A 34 37.79 32.22 0.06
N SER A 35 38.63 32.96 0.78
CA SER A 35 38.64 33.24 2.20
C SER A 35 37.71 34.39 2.57
N ASN A 36 37.12 34.27 3.76
CA ASN A 36 36.80 35.31 4.76
C ASN A 36 36.26 36.69 4.34
N SER A 37 35.03 36.94 4.76
CA SER A 37 34.67 38.01 5.72
C SER A 37 33.28 37.60 6.26
N GLY A 38 33.06 37.39 7.55
CA GLY A 38 33.31 38.30 8.66
C GLY A 38 32.07 39.18 8.81
N TYR A 39 31.08 38.75 9.60
CA TYR A 39 30.16 39.66 10.28
C TYR A 39 29.55 39.03 11.53
N ASP A 40 29.56 39.87 12.55
CA ASP A 40 29.30 39.65 13.96
C ASP A 40 27.93 39.09 14.31
N SER A 41 27.96 38.35 15.41
CA SER A 41 26.88 38.12 16.34
C SER A 41 26.39 39.43 16.95
N ASP A 42 25.08 39.68 16.88
CA ASP A 42 24.40 40.42 17.94
C ASP A 42 23.09 39.70 18.29
N ASN A 43 23.13 39.16 19.50
CA ASN A 43 21.99 38.78 20.31
C ASN A 43 21.33 40.09 20.76
N ASP A 44 20.05 40.27 20.49
CA ASP A 44 19.26 41.10 21.38
C ASP A 44 17.82 40.58 21.53
N SER A 45 17.52 40.37 22.80
CA SER A 45 16.23 40.09 23.41
C SER A 45 15.21 41.19 23.17
N ASN A 46 13.92 40.82 23.08
CA ASN A 46 12.76 41.37 23.82
C ASN A 46 11.46 41.03 23.06
N ASN A 47 10.56 40.19 23.57
CA ASN A 47 9.57 40.39 24.65
C ASN A 47 8.22 40.95 24.14
N PHE A 48 7.12 40.40 24.71
CA PHE A 48 5.68 40.74 24.64
C PHE A 48 4.79 40.15 23.51
N PRO A 49 3.46 39.96 23.74
CA PRO A 49 2.84 39.41 24.95
C PRO A 49 1.68 38.41 24.71
N ASN A 50 1.38 37.75 25.83
CA ASN A 50 0.18 37.01 26.18
C ASN A 50 -1.09 37.88 26.17
N GLN A 51 -2.20 37.38 25.60
CA GLN A 51 -3.56 37.81 25.95
C GLN A 51 -4.51 36.62 26.04
N ASN A 52 -4.97 36.37 27.27
CA ASN A 52 -6.18 35.61 27.60
C ASN A 52 -7.43 36.45 27.31
N ASN A 53 -8.52 35.84 26.83
CA ASN A 53 -9.65 35.36 27.65
C ASN A 53 -11.03 35.41 26.94
N SER A 54 -11.79 34.31 27.14
CA SER A 54 -13.25 34.17 27.30
C SER A 54 -14.24 34.65 26.23
N ASN A 55 -15.07 33.74 25.70
CA ASN A 55 -16.46 33.55 26.19
C ASN A 55 -17.23 32.36 25.59
N ASN A 56 -18.10 31.80 26.45
CA ASN A 56 -19.01 30.66 26.32
C ASN A 56 -20.10 30.77 25.23
N GLY A 57 -20.60 29.61 24.78
CA GLY A 57 -21.92 29.49 24.13
C GLY A 57 -22.27 28.06 23.70
N SER A 58 -23.08 27.37 24.51
CA SER A 58 -23.67 26.04 24.33
C SER A 58 -24.69 25.93 23.17
N ASN A 59 -24.76 24.77 22.51
CA ASN A 59 -25.99 23.97 22.21
C ASN A 59 -25.65 22.81 21.24
N GLN A 60 -25.71 21.56 21.70
CA GLN A 60 -26.87 20.65 21.67
C GLN A 60 -27.26 20.13 20.27
N ASN A 61 -26.88 18.87 20.04
CA ASN A 61 -27.63 17.77 19.42
C ASN A 61 -28.94 18.14 18.70
N ASN A 62 -28.94 18.02 17.37
CA ASN A 62 -30.13 17.67 16.60
C ASN A 62 -29.69 16.94 15.32
N ILE A 63 -29.72 15.61 15.37
CA ILE A 63 -29.79 14.77 14.17
C ILE A 63 -31.28 14.62 13.89
N ASP A 64 -31.73 15.16 12.75
CA ASP A 64 -33.11 15.13 12.27
C ASP A 64 -33.58 13.68 12.03
N PRO A 65 -34.65 13.17 12.69
CA PRO A 65 -35.11 11.79 12.54
C PRO A 65 -35.99 11.50 11.32
N ASN A 66 -36.32 12.47 10.46
CA ASN A 66 -37.38 12.32 9.45
C ASN A 66 -36.90 12.31 7.99
N TRP A 67 -35.92 11.47 7.64
CA TRP A 67 -35.59 11.23 6.23
C TRP A 67 -36.35 10.03 5.67
N ASN A 68 -37.55 10.33 5.19
CA ASN A 68 -38.51 9.40 4.60
C ASN A 68 -37.97 8.76 3.29
N SER A 69 -38.31 7.48 3.12
CA SER A 69 -37.94 6.61 2.01
C SER A 69 -38.51 7.11 0.68
N ASN A 70 -37.66 7.69 -0.17
CA ASN A 70 -37.83 7.72 -1.62
C ASN A 70 -36.45 7.86 -2.25
N TRP A 71 -36.09 6.86 -3.05
CA TRP A 71 -34.79 6.74 -3.70
C TRP A 71 -34.54 7.91 -4.65
N THR A 72 -33.54 8.74 -4.32
CA THR A 72 -32.77 9.52 -5.28
C THR A 72 -31.29 9.34 -4.91
N PRO A 73 -30.45 8.78 -5.81
CA PRO A 73 -29.01 8.81 -5.62
C PRO A 73 -28.57 10.27 -5.40
N ILE A 74 -27.73 10.54 -4.40
CA ILE A 74 -27.06 11.83 -4.30
C ILE A 74 -26.10 11.90 -5.50
N THR A 75 -26.58 12.45 -6.61
CA THR A 75 -25.79 12.62 -7.83
C THR A 75 -24.73 13.70 -7.60
N TYR A 76 -23.55 13.30 -7.15
CA TYR A 76 -22.34 14.05 -7.45
C TYR A 76 -22.01 13.83 -8.93
N ALA A 77 -22.61 14.63 -9.79
CA ALA A 77 -22.39 14.57 -11.23
C ALA A 77 -20.96 15.00 -11.57
N ASN A 78 -20.07 14.02 -11.77
CA ASN A 78 -18.72 14.24 -12.28
C ASN A 78 -18.68 13.88 -13.78
N LYS A 79 -18.31 14.84 -14.64
CA LYS A 79 -18.11 14.63 -16.10
C LYS A 79 -16.95 13.68 -16.42
N ALA A 80 -16.08 13.36 -15.46
CA ALA A 80 -14.98 12.42 -15.60
C ALA A 80 -15.27 11.03 -15.01
N ASN A 81 -16.50 10.77 -14.55
CA ASN A 81 -16.86 9.47 -14.04
C ASN A 81 -17.04 8.49 -15.23
N PRO A 82 -16.29 7.36 -15.30
CA PRO A 82 -16.41 6.35 -16.37
C PRO A 82 -17.82 5.79 -16.53
N ILE A 83 -18.68 6.02 -15.56
CA ILE A 83 -20.02 5.47 -15.40
C ILE A 83 -21.13 6.40 -15.93
N ASN A 84 -20.89 7.71 -16.11
CA ASN A 84 -21.99 8.68 -16.26
C ASN A 84 -22.45 8.94 -17.71
N ASP A 85 -23.78 8.92 -17.90
CA ASP A 85 -24.52 8.91 -19.18
C ASP A 85 -25.23 10.23 -19.55
N GLY A 86 -25.05 11.33 -18.80
CA GLY A 86 -25.60 12.62 -19.24
C GLY A 86 -25.55 13.74 -18.20
N GLY A 87 -25.41 14.98 -18.69
CA GLY A 87 -25.61 16.20 -17.91
C GLY A 87 -24.32 16.87 -17.44
N GLY A 88 -24.13 18.13 -17.81
CA GLY A 88 -22.85 18.80 -17.67
C GLY A 88 -22.61 19.53 -16.34
N ALA A 89 -21.45 19.30 -15.72
CA ALA A 89 -20.67 20.32 -15.03
C ALA A 89 -19.15 20.03 -15.09
N HIS A 90 -18.34 21.07 -15.25
CA HIS A 90 -16.87 21.02 -15.18
C HIS A 90 -16.42 21.13 -13.73
N MET A 91 -15.46 20.31 -13.28
CA MET A 91 -14.34 20.65 -12.39
C MET A 91 -13.28 19.55 -12.48
N PHE A 92 -12.02 19.91 -12.16
CA PHE A 92 -10.75 19.16 -12.25
C PHE A 92 -10.01 19.26 -13.59
N ALA A 93 -8.78 19.75 -13.51
CA ALA A 93 -8.05 20.44 -14.57
C ALA A 93 -6.88 19.62 -15.17
N LYS A 94 -6.47 20.08 -16.35
CA LYS A 94 -5.29 19.75 -17.20
C LYS A 94 -4.28 18.70 -16.71
N TYR A 95 -4.10 17.71 -17.57
CA TYR A 95 -2.99 16.76 -17.67
C TYR A 95 -1.65 17.50 -17.86
N ASP A 96 -0.67 17.28 -16.97
CA ASP A 96 0.74 17.59 -17.21
C ASP A 96 1.49 16.28 -17.48
N SER A 97 2.03 16.15 -18.69
CA SER A 97 2.57 14.92 -19.26
C SER A 97 4.07 14.71 -18.96
N ARG A 98 4.65 15.39 -17.97
CA ARG A 98 6.13 15.44 -17.81
C ARG A 98 6.70 14.87 -16.51
N SER A 99 5.90 14.30 -15.62
CA SER A 99 6.44 13.61 -14.44
C SER A 99 5.92 12.18 -14.34
N ASN A 100 6.83 11.21 -14.29
CA ASN A 100 6.56 9.83 -13.83
C ASN A 100 6.33 9.80 -12.30
N SER A 101 5.61 10.81 -11.78
CA SER A 101 5.29 10.99 -10.37
C SER A 101 3.78 11.08 -10.27
N LEU A 102 3.19 10.20 -9.45
CA LEU A 102 1.80 10.31 -9.01
C LEU A 102 1.64 11.67 -8.34
N ILE A 103 1.23 12.69 -9.08
CA ILE A 103 0.70 13.90 -8.48
C ILE A 103 -0.71 13.50 -8.04
N PRO A 104 -0.99 13.34 -6.72
CA PRO A 104 -2.35 13.18 -6.28
C PRO A 104 -3.12 14.35 -6.86
N SER A 105 -4.12 14.06 -7.69
CA SER A 105 -5.15 15.03 -8.02
C SER A 105 -5.59 15.58 -6.68
N VAL A 106 -5.25 16.85 -6.39
CA VAL A 106 -5.79 17.57 -5.25
C VAL A 106 -7.27 17.25 -5.23
N GLY A 107 -7.74 16.73 -4.09
CA GLY A 107 -9.13 16.34 -3.93
C GLY A 107 -10.06 17.49 -4.32
N PRO A 108 -11.37 17.25 -4.42
CA PRO A 108 -12.36 18.32 -4.40
C PRO A 108 -11.93 19.53 -3.54
N LYS A 109 -11.76 20.70 -4.16
CA LYS A 109 -11.45 21.91 -3.41
C LYS A 109 -12.58 22.19 -2.42
N GLY A 110 -12.24 22.26 -1.14
CA GLY A 110 -13.19 22.57 -0.08
C GLY A 110 -13.74 21.36 0.69
N VAL A 111 -13.08 20.19 0.68
CA VAL A 111 -13.45 19.13 1.62
C VAL A 111 -13.26 19.61 3.05
N THR A 112 -14.28 19.37 3.86
CA THR A 112 -14.21 19.58 5.31
C THR A 112 -13.82 18.26 5.97
N PRO A 113 -12.88 18.26 6.93
CA PRO A 113 -12.66 17.11 7.79
C PRO A 113 -13.95 16.66 8.51
N SER A 114 -13.91 15.48 9.11
CA SER A 114 -14.95 15.03 10.04
C SER A 114 -15.15 16.06 11.18
N PRO A 115 -16.37 16.20 11.75
CA PRO A 115 -16.59 17.07 12.91
C PRO A 115 -15.60 16.77 14.03
N GLY A 116 -14.91 17.80 14.53
CA GLY A 116 -13.88 17.66 15.57
C GLY A 116 -12.48 17.31 15.08
N VAL A 117 -12.29 17.05 13.78
CA VAL A 117 -10.97 16.85 13.16
C VAL A 117 -10.46 18.19 12.62
N PRO A 118 -9.30 18.70 13.07
CA PRO A 118 -8.73 19.92 12.51
C PRO A 118 -8.32 19.72 11.05
N LYS A 119 -8.54 20.75 10.23
CA LYS A 119 -8.04 20.75 8.85
C LYS A 119 -6.51 20.72 8.84
N ASN A 120 -5.93 19.95 7.92
CA ASN A 120 -4.48 19.73 7.81
C ASN A 120 -3.86 19.24 9.13
N SER A 121 -4.59 18.46 9.93
CA SER A 121 -4.02 17.93 11.18
C SER A 121 -2.82 17.06 10.84
N GLY A 122 -1.65 17.40 11.38
CA GLY A 122 -0.50 16.52 11.36
C GLY A 122 -0.81 15.19 12.06
N PHE A 123 0.02 14.18 11.79
CA PHE A 123 -0.11 12.87 12.41
C PHE A 123 0.93 12.66 13.52
N SER A 124 0.62 11.83 14.50
CA SER A 124 1.58 11.44 15.52
C SER A 124 2.72 10.60 14.95
N ARG A 125 3.94 11.06 15.21
CA ARG A 125 5.20 10.39 14.84
C ARG A 125 5.93 9.96 16.09
N ASN A 126 6.65 8.85 16.01
CA ASN A 126 7.55 8.36 17.05
C ASN A 126 6.86 7.89 18.33
N TYR A 127 5.54 7.72 18.37
CA TYR A 127 4.84 7.25 19.57
C TYR A 127 3.88 6.10 19.25
N LEU A 128 3.77 5.19 20.21
CA LEU A 128 2.68 4.22 20.33
C LEU A 128 1.94 4.56 21.61
N TYR A 129 0.62 4.66 21.59
CA TYR A 129 -0.16 5.17 22.72
C TYR A 129 -0.90 4.07 23.49
N ASN A 130 -1.20 2.94 22.85
CA ASN A 130 -1.97 1.85 23.45
C ASN A 130 -1.51 0.47 22.96
N GLU A 131 -1.99 -0.57 23.64
CA GLU A 131 -1.58 -1.96 23.38
C GLU A 131 -1.93 -2.43 21.97
N THR A 132 -3.03 -1.94 21.39
CA THR A 132 -3.42 -2.26 20.01
C THR A 132 -2.35 -1.79 19.03
N GLN A 133 -1.87 -0.56 19.20
CA GLN A 133 -0.79 0.00 18.38
C GLN A 133 0.54 -0.73 18.61
N VAL A 134 0.84 -1.16 19.84
CA VAL A 134 2.02 -2.00 20.12
C VAL A 134 1.93 -3.34 19.38
N LYS A 135 0.81 -4.06 19.52
CA LYS A 135 0.56 -5.34 18.83
C LYS A 135 0.63 -5.19 17.31
N GLN A 136 0.17 -4.06 16.78
CA GLN A 136 0.25 -3.73 15.37
C GLN A 136 1.69 -3.44 14.94
N ALA A 137 2.42 -2.58 15.66
CA ALA A 137 3.80 -2.22 15.36
C ALA A 137 4.72 -3.45 15.32
N LYS A 138 4.52 -4.42 16.22
CA LYS A 138 5.32 -5.67 16.28
C LYS A 138 5.24 -6.55 15.02
N ARG A 139 4.24 -6.35 14.17
CA ARG A 139 4.06 -7.07 12.89
C ARG A 139 4.21 -6.18 11.66
N THR A 140 4.53 -4.91 11.86
CA THR A 140 4.72 -3.91 10.81
C THR A 140 6.21 -3.67 10.61
N VAL A 141 6.63 -3.56 9.35
CA VAL A 141 8.01 -3.28 8.96
C VAL A 141 8.04 -2.17 7.92
N GLY A 142 9.04 -1.31 7.96
CA GLY A 142 9.40 -0.49 6.80
C GLY A 142 10.09 -1.35 5.76
N ILE A 143 9.77 -1.17 4.49
CA ILE A 143 10.38 -1.89 3.36
C ILE A 143 11.01 -0.88 2.43
N GLY A 144 12.26 -1.09 2.06
CA GLY A 144 12.98 -0.29 1.07
C GLY A 144 13.66 -1.15 0.02
N PHE A 145 13.55 -0.78 -1.26
CA PHE A 145 14.26 -1.43 -2.36
C PHE A 145 15.40 -0.53 -2.84
N ILE A 146 16.64 -1.01 -2.66
CA ILE A 146 17.88 -0.27 -2.97
C ILE A 146 18.37 -0.65 -4.36
N ARG A 147 18.69 0.38 -5.18
CA ARG A 147 19.14 0.21 -6.57
C ARG A 147 20.55 0.76 -6.82
N GLY A 148 21.40 -0.03 -7.49
CA GLY A 148 22.70 0.43 -7.98
C GLY A 148 23.65 0.94 -6.88
N LYS A 149 24.69 1.71 -7.28
CA LYS A 149 25.65 2.42 -6.39
C LYS A 149 25.00 3.53 -5.51
N GLY A 150 23.99 3.20 -4.71
CA GLY A 150 23.41 4.06 -3.69
C GLY A 150 22.40 5.10 -4.17
N MET A 151 21.80 4.97 -5.37
CA MET A 151 20.79 5.92 -5.86
C MET A 151 19.36 5.45 -5.57
N GLY A 152 18.73 6.10 -4.59
CA GLY A 152 17.28 6.08 -4.33
C GLY A 152 16.77 4.85 -3.57
N ILE A 153 16.12 5.07 -2.43
CA ILE A 153 15.34 4.06 -1.71
C ILE A 153 13.88 4.28 -2.05
N ASN A 154 13.28 3.38 -2.83
CA ASN A 154 11.82 3.32 -2.90
C ASN A 154 11.34 2.64 -1.63
N SER A 155 10.54 3.34 -0.82
CA SER A 155 10.12 2.87 0.49
C SER A 155 8.61 2.81 0.64
N GLY A 156 8.18 1.89 1.48
CA GLY A 156 6.80 1.73 1.93
C GLY A 156 6.76 1.04 3.29
N THR A 157 5.56 0.76 3.75
CA THR A 157 5.28 -0.11 4.90
C THR A 157 4.84 -1.48 4.38
N GLY A 158 5.23 -2.54 5.06
CA GLY A 158 4.57 -3.83 4.95
C GLY A 158 4.32 -4.44 6.30
N TRP A 159 3.68 -5.59 6.30
CA TRP A 159 3.34 -6.31 7.52
C TRP A 159 3.30 -7.81 7.28
N ILE A 160 3.51 -8.57 8.34
CA ILE A 160 3.52 -10.04 8.30
C ILE A 160 2.10 -10.54 8.00
N LEU A 161 1.92 -11.17 6.85
CA LEU A 161 0.67 -11.81 6.43
C LEU A 161 0.65 -13.28 6.84
N ASP A 162 1.74 -14.00 6.57
CA ASP A 162 1.82 -15.45 6.71
C ASP A 162 3.29 -15.90 6.82
N TYR A 163 3.51 -17.18 7.10
CA TYR A 163 4.82 -17.84 7.03
C TYR A 163 4.68 -19.31 6.67
N LYS A 164 5.70 -19.86 6.01
CA LYS A 164 5.75 -21.29 5.67
C LYS A 164 5.94 -22.10 6.95
N LEU A 165 5.12 -23.12 7.16
CA LEU A 165 5.30 -24.04 8.27
C LEU A 165 6.51 -24.94 8.03
N THR A 166 7.25 -25.20 9.09
CA THR A 166 8.41 -26.08 9.09
C THR A 166 7.97 -27.54 9.29
N GLN A 167 8.80 -28.48 8.82
CA GLN A 167 8.55 -29.91 9.08
C GLN A 167 8.70 -30.27 10.55
N ASP A 168 9.67 -29.64 11.23
CA ASP A 168 9.85 -29.70 12.67
C ASP A 168 9.09 -28.52 13.32
N SER A 169 8.09 -28.81 14.14
CA SER A 169 7.30 -27.78 14.82
C SER A 169 8.10 -26.93 15.83
N SER A 170 9.31 -27.34 16.19
CA SER A 170 10.20 -26.61 17.10
C SER A 170 11.11 -25.60 16.39
N SER A 171 11.26 -25.68 15.07
CA SER A 171 12.12 -24.76 14.30
C SER A 171 11.39 -23.48 13.91
N TYR A 172 12.09 -22.35 13.94
CA TYR A 172 11.54 -21.07 13.48
C TYR A 172 11.46 -21.02 11.95
N PRO A 173 10.37 -20.47 11.37
CA PRO A 173 10.23 -20.40 9.92
C PRO A 173 11.22 -19.41 9.30
N LEU A 174 11.78 -19.78 8.14
CA LEU A 174 12.69 -18.91 7.37
C LEU A 174 12.01 -18.23 6.18
N THR A 175 10.90 -18.79 5.69
CA THR A 175 10.14 -18.22 4.56
C THR A 175 8.88 -17.53 5.07
N TRP A 176 8.78 -16.24 4.76
CA TRP A 176 7.76 -15.32 5.26
C TRP A 176 7.06 -14.60 4.12
N TYR A 177 5.81 -14.21 4.35
CA TYR A 177 5.00 -13.48 3.40
C TYR A 177 4.62 -12.13 3.99
N PHE A 178 5.03 -11.05 3.31
CA PHE A 178 4.76 -9.68 3.71
C PHE A 178 3.76 -9.06 2.75
N ALA A 179 2.66 -8.55 3.28
CA ALA A 179 1.72 -7.74 2.53
C ALA A 179 2.15 -6.28 2.51
N THR A 180 1.93 -5.60 1.37
CA THR A 180 2.18 -4.17 1.15
C THR A 180 1.30 -3.68 0.00
N ASN A 181 1.46 -2.43 -0.44
CA ASN A 181 0.75 -1.94 -1.64
C ASN A 181 1.40 -2.43 -2.93
N ALA A 182 0.58 -2.55 -3.99
CA ALA A 182 1.04 -2.86 -5.33
C ALA A 182 2.03 -1.80 -5.85
N HIS A 183 1.76 -0.51 -5.59
CA HIS A 183 2.68 0.56 -5.99
C HIS A 183 3.97 0.63 -5.16
N VAL A 184 4.06 -0.07 -4.03
CA VAL A 184 5.30 -0.23 -3.28
C VAL A 184 6.11 -1.36 -3.91
N ILE A 185 5.51 -2.54 -4.06
CA ILE A 185 6.18 -3.72 -4.61
C ILE A 185 6.62 -3.56 -6.06
N GLN A 186 5.99 -2.65 -6.83
CA GLN A 186 6.40 -2.33 -8.21
C GLN A 186 7.89 -1.93 -8.32
N ASN A 187 8.50 -1.58 -7.18
CA ASN A 187 9.90 -1.22 -7.08
C ASN A 187 10.85 -2.39 -6.84
N LEU A 188 10.35 -3.55 -6.41
CA LEU A 188 11.08 -4.81 -6.35
C LEU A 188 11.38 -5.28 -7.78
N ARG A 189 12.65 -5.31 -8.15
CA ARG A 189 13.12 -5.69 -9.50
C ARG A 189 14.19 -6.74 -9.36
N VAL A 190 13.76 -7.97 -9.09
CA VAL A 190 14.64 -9.13 -8.93
C VAL A 190 14.52 -10.05 -10.14
N LYS A 191 15.62 -10.69 -10.49
CA LYS A 191 15.69 -11.56 -11.66
C LYS A 191 14.74 -12.76 -11.49
N ASN A 192 14.03 -13.11 -12.58
CA ASN A 192 13.05 -14.19 -12.62
C ASN A 192 11.86 -14.04 -11.66
N ASP A 193 11.55 -12.80 -11.22
CA ASP A 193 10.30 -12.49 -10.50
C ASP A 193 9.12 -12.42 -11.47
N ILE A 194 8.68 -13.59 -11.93
CA ILE A 194 7.62 -13.73 -12.93
C ILE A 194 6.30 -13.99 -12.19
N ILE A 195 5.44 -12.96 -12.14
CA ILE A 195 4.01 -13.10 -11.84
C ILE A 195 3.21 -12.61 -13.01
N THR A 196 2.11 -13.29 -13.29
CA THR A 196 1.20 -13.05 -14.41
C THR A 196 0.23 -11.88 -14.14
N PRO A 197 0.07 -10.92 -15.08
CA PRO A 197 0.77 -10.83 -16.37
C PRO A 197 2.26 -10.55 -16.16
N GLU A 198 3.09 -11.33 -16.86
CA GLU A 198 4.53 -11.46 -16.68
C GLU A 198 5.26 -10.13 -16.47
N ARG A 199 5.55 -9.81 -15.21
CA ARG A 199 6.14 -8.52 -14.85
C ARG A 199 7.55 -8.31 -15.40
N TYR A 200 8.33 -9.35 -15.65
CA TYR A 200 9.76 -9.22 -16.03
C TYR A 200 10.31 -10.38 -16.89
N GLU A 201 9.60 -10.90 -17.88
CA GLU A 201 10.23 -11.88 -18.79
C GLU A 201 11.22 -11.19 -19.75
N ASN A 202 12.45 -11.70 -19.83
CA ASN A 202 13.46 -11.37 -20.85
C ASN A 202 13.95 -9.90 -20.92
N ILE A 203 14.25 -9.26 -19.78
CA ILE A 203 14.80 -7.89 -19.76
C ILE A 203 16.33 -7.89 -19.64
N GLU A 204 17.00 -6.91 -20.25
CA GLU A 204 18.40 -6.61 -19.99
C GLU A 204 18.67 -6.43 -18.48
N ASN A 205 19.82 -6.92 -18.00
CA ASN A 205 20.26 -6.87 -16.59
C ASN A 205 20.16 -5.47 -15.93
N SER A 206 20.17 -4.39 -16.72
CA SER A 206 20.10 -3.00 -16.25
C SER A 206 18.77 -2.63 -15.55
N THR A 207 17.71 -3.43 -15.74
CA THR A 207 16.40 -3.21 -15.12
C THR A 207 16.17 -4.03 -13.85
N TYR A 208 16.87 -5.16 -13.66
CA TYR A 208 16.91 -5.93 -12.41
C TYR A 208 17.94 -5.34 -11.45
N ASN A 209 17.59 -4.19 -10.91
CA ASN A 209 18.53 -3.39 -10.16
C ASN A 209 18.29 -3.43 -8.65
N THR A 210 17.41 -4.30 -8.13
CA THR A 210 17.32 -4.45 -6.68
C THR A 210 18.55 -5.21 -6.18
N GLU A 211 19.50 -4.47 -5.60
CA GLU A 211 20.71 -5.06 -5.01
C GLU A 211 20.46 -5.52 -3.58
N GLN A 212 19.62 -4.77 -2.85
CA GLN A 212 19.27 -5.05 -1.47
C GLN A 212 17.83 -4.65 -1.16
N ILE A 213 17.21 -5.43 -0.28
CA ILE A 213 15.98 -5.05 0.42
C ILE A 213 16.37 -4.63 1.83
N LYS A 214 15.91 -3.45 2.24
CA LYS A 214 16.05 -2.92 3.59
C LYS A 214 14.74 -3.14 4.33
N PHE A 215 14.79 -3.85 5.45
CA PHE A 215 13.74 -3.88 6.45
C PHE A 215 14.07 -2.90 7.57
N THR A 216 13.08 -2.11 7.97
CA THR A 216 13.13 -1.23 9.16
C THR A 216 12.19 -1.80 10.21
N SER A 217 12.70 -2.10 11.39
CA SER A 217 11.91 -2.55 12.55
C SER A 217 12.21 -1.66 13.76
N LEU A 218 11.31 -1.65 14.75
CA LEU A 218 11.55 -0.95 16.02
C LEU A 218 12.40 -1.80 16.97
N LYS A 219 13.31 -1.14 17.69
CA LYS A 219 14.07 -1.75 18.81
C LYS A 219 13.28 -1.77 20.10
N ASP A 220 12.42 -0.78 20.30
CA ASP A 220 11.58 -0.61 21.47
C ASP A 220 10.12 -0.39 21.04
N TYR A 221 9.21 -1.01 21.77
CA TYR A 221 7.76 -0.93 21.56
C TYR A 221 7.04 -0.32 22.77
N SER A 222 7.77 0.36 23.65
CA SER A 222 7.23 1.01 24.83
C SER A 222 6.17 2.05 24.46
N MET A 223 5.09 2.08 25.23
CA MET A 223 4.01 3.05 25.03
C MET A 223 4.38 4.41 25.62
N ASN A 224 3.92 5.48 24.98
CA ASN A 224 4.09 6.87 25.42
C ASN A 224 5.55 7.31 25.60
N THR A 225 6.50 6.60 24.98
CA THR A 225 7.90 6.98 24.89
C THR A 225 8.20 7.51 23.49
N ASN A 226 9.14 8.45 23.40
CA ASN A 226 9.60 8.93 22.11
C ASN A 226 10.51 7.88 21.48
N LEU A 227 10.05 7.26 20.39
CA LEU A 227 10.71 6.21 19.63
C LEU A 227 11.56 6.77 18.48
N ASP A 228 11.88 8.06 18.50
CA ASP A 228 12.75 8.66 17.50
C ASP A 228 14.08 7.93 17.44
N PHE A 229 14.54 7.61 16.24
CA PHE A 229 15.74 6.80 15.98
C PHE A 229 15.77 5.42 16.67
N SER A 230 14.66 4.93 17.24
CA SER A 230 14.54 3.59 17.85
C SER A 230 14.34 2.50 16.80
N HIS A 231 15.17 2.53 15.76
CA HIS A 231 15.06 1.65 14.60
C HIS A 231 16.28 0.75 14.49
N GLU A 232 16.04 -0.44 13.96
CA GLU A 232 17.06 -1.33 13.44
C GLU A 232 16.82 -1.64 11.97
N TYR A 233 17.92 -1.84 11.25
CA TYR A 233 17.90 -2.18 9.84
C TYR A 233 18.41 -3.60 9.63
N THR A 234 17.74 -4.31 8.74
CA THR A 234 18.21 -5.59 8.20
C THR A 234 18.24 -5.49 6.68
N TYR A 235 19.37 -5.85 6.10
CA TYR A 235 19.58 -5.84 4.65
C TYR A 235 19.61 -7.28 4.15
N LEU A 236 18.82 -7.56 3.12
CA LEU A 236 18.78 -8.84 2.44
C LEU A 236 19.16 -8.64 0.97
N THR A 237 20.14 -9.40 0.49
CA THR A 237 20.50 -9.42 -0.93
C THR A 237 19.69 -10.50 -1.64
N PRO A 238 18.99 -10.19 -2.75
CA PRO A 238 18.38 -11.20 -3.59
C PRO A 238 19.43 -12.18 -4.13
N LYS A 239 19.19 -13.47 -3.94
CA LYS A 239 20.06 -14.58 -4.37
C LYS A 239 19.22 -15.57 -5.16
N LEU A 240 19.76 -16.05 -6.27
CA LEU A 240 19.14 -17.11 -7.05
C LEU A 240 19.62 -18.47 -6.56
N ASP A 241 18.70 -19.42 -6.46
CA ASP A 241 19.03 -20.83 -6.27
C ASP A 241 19.54 -21.49 -7.58
N SER A 242 19.85 -22.79 -7.53
CA SER A 242 20.32 -23.54 -8.70
C SER A 242 19.31 -23.62 -9.84
N ASN A 243 18.03 -23.40 -9.57
CA ASN A 243 16.95 -23.38 -10.56
C ASN A 243 16.65 -21.96 -11.05
N GLY A 244 17.42 -20.96 -10.60
CA GLY A 244 17.22 -19.57 -10.94
C GLY A 244 16.04 -18.91 -10.21
N VAL A 245 15.53 -19.50 -9.12
CA VAL A 245 14.47 -18.91 -8.29
C VAL A 245 15.11 -18.01 -7.24
N SER A 246 14.64 -16.78 -7.15
CA SER A 246 15.10 -15.82 -6.14
C SER A 246 14.56 -16.19 -4.76
N ASN A 247 15.37 -16.03 -3.70
CA ASN A 247 14.93 -16.11 -2.30
C ASN A 247 13.93 -15.00 -1.92
N ILE A 248 13.70 -14.05 -2.82
CA ILE A 248 12.71 -12.98 -2.69
C ILE A 248 11.94 -12.89 -4.00
N ARG A 249 10.62 -12.88 -3.93
CA ARG A 249 9.76 -12.74 -5.10
C ARG A 249 8.41 -12.16 -4.73
N THR A 250 7.71 -11.64 -5.72
CA THR A 250 6.29 -11.31 -5.58
C THR A 250 5.49 -12.62 -5.55
N VAL A 251 4.37 -12.65 -4.81
CA VAL A 251 3.39 -13.77 -4.76
C VAL A 251 2.04 -13.36 -5.33
N MET A 252 1.64 -12.11 -5.12
CA MET A 252 0.38 -11.57 -5.61
C MET A 252 0.50 -10.06 -5.82
N ILE A 253 -0.15 -9.55 -6.87
CA ILE A 253 -0.43 -8.13 -7.07
C ILE A 253 -1.92 -8.03 -7.39
N GLY A 254 -2.60 -7.06 -6.78
CA GLY A 254 -4.05 -6.83 -6.92
C GLY A 254 -4.45 -6.10 -8.21
N ASN A 255 -3.66 -6.18 -9.27
CA ASN A 255 -4.00 -5.63 -10.58
C ASN A 255 -4.64 -6.70 -11.47
N ASP A 256 -5.64 -6.33 -12.28
CA ASP A 256 -6.35 -7.28 -13.16
C ASP A 256 -6.77 -8.55 -12.36
N PHE A 257 -7.42 -8.31 -11.21
CA PHE A 257 -7.74 -9.35 -10.23
C PHE A 257 -9.19 -9.85 -10.37
N LEU A 258 -9.99 -9.25 -11.24
CA LEU A 258 -11.40 -9.58 -11.52
C LEU A 258 -11.61 -9.93 -12.99
N LYS A 259 -12.68 -10.66 -13.30
CA LYS A 259 -13.09 -11.03 -14.67
C LYS A 259 -13.75 -9.85 -15.41
N THR A 260 -14.27 -8.89 -14.65
CA THR A 260 -14.82 -7.64 -15.15
C THR A 260 -13.78 -6.54 -15.09
N SER A 261 -13.79 -5.67 -16.08
CA SER A 261 -12.94 -4.48 -16.12
C SER A 261 -13.76 -3.24 -16.50
N PRO A 262 -13.19 -2.03 -16.38
CA PRO A 262 -13.84 -0.79 -16.85
C PRO A 262 -14.43 -0.84 -18.26
N SER A 263 -13.90 -1.69 -19.14
CA SER A 263 -14.42 -1.91 -20.50
C SER A 263 -15.86 -2.44 -20.57
N TYR A 264 -16.34 -3.14 -19.53
CA TYR A 264 -17.66 -3.77 -19.51
C TYR A 264 -18.81 -2.76 -19.31
N PHE A 265 -18.53 -1.64 -18.64
CA PHE A 265 -19.55 -0.64 -18.29
C PHE A 265 -19.24 0.76 -18.83
N SER A 266 -17.97 1.09 -19.13
CA SER A 266 -17.65 2.44 -19.59
C SER A 266 -17.92 2.63 -21.08
N LYS A 267 -18.58 3.74 -21.42
CA LYS A 267 -18.77 4.18 -22.81
C LYS A 267 -17.63 5.04 -23.34
N TYR A 268 -16.73 5.47 -22.46
CA TYR A 268 -15.61 6.33 -22.83
C TYR A 268 -14.43 5.47 -23.27
N GLU A 269 -13.98 5.66 -24.50
CA GLU A 269 -12.89 4.89 -25.12
C GLU A 269 -11.63 4.86 -24.24
N LYS A 270 -11.36 5.95 -23.51
CA LYS A 270 -10.23 6.02 -22.56
C LYS A 270 -10.28 4.87 -21.55
N TYR A 271 -11.41 4.69 -20.87
CA TYR A 271 -11.56 3.70 -19.80
C TYR A 271 -11.78 2.29 -20.33
N GLN A 272 -12.17 2.12 -21.60
CA GLN A 272 -12.28 0.79 -22.21
C GLN A 272 -10.93 0.07 -22.37
N LYS A 273 -9.82 0.79 -22.24
CA LYS A 273 -8.45 0.25 -22.28
C LYS A 273 -7.87 0.03 -20.88
N PHE A 274 -8.65 0.27 -19.83
CA PHE A 274 -8.19 0.17 -18.45
C PHE A 274 -8.59 -1.19 -17.89
N GLU A 275 -7.76 -1.70 -17.00
CA GLU A 275 -8.10 -2.79 -16.09
C GLU A 275 -8.42 -2.24 -14.70
N GLU A 276 -8.94 -3.07 -13.82
CA GLU A 276 -9.19 -2.75 -12.43
C GLU A 276 -7.95 -3.03 -11.55
N TYR A 277 -7.82 -2.30 -10.44
CA TYR A 277 -6.84 -2.66 -9.42
C TYR A 277 -7.35 -2.43 -7.98
N ALA A 278 -6.88 -3.28 -7.10
CA ALA A 278 -6.78 -3.07 -5.67
C ALA A 278 -5.31 -2.87 -5.33
N ASP A 279 -4.98 -1.82 -4.57
CA ASP A 279 -3.59 -1.48 -4.25
C ASP A 279 -3.01 -2.39 -3.15
N PHE A 280 -2.88 -3.67 -3.46
CA PHE A 280 -2.46 -4.71 -2.54
C PHE A 280 -1.50 -5.65 -3.25
N ALA A 281 -0.48 -6.10 -2.54
CA ALA A 281 0.46 -7.08 -3.02
C ALA A 281 1.07 -7.85 -1.87
N VAL A 282 1.64 -9.01 -2.19
CA VAL A 282 2.36 -9.86 -1.24
C VAL A 282 3.71 -10.24 -1.83
N MET A 283 4.77 -10.11 -1.03
CA MET A 283 6.09 -10.67 -1.34
C MET A 283 6.41 -11.85 -0.44
N GLU A 284 7.07 -12.86 -1.01
CA GLU A 284 7.73 -13.94 -0.29
C GLU A 284 9.19 -13.56 -0.06
N VAL A 285 9.69 -13.84 1.15
CA VAL A 285 11.07 -13.59 1.56
C VAL A 285 11.57 -14.80 2.34
N THR A 286 12.68 -15.38 1.88
CA THR A 286 13.40 -16.41 2.62
C THR A 286 14.70 -15.83 3.18
N PHE A 287 14.81 -15.83 4.51
CA PHE A 287 15.98 -15.36 5.25
C PHE A 287 17.11 -16.39 5.23
N ASP A 288 18.35 -15.91 5.40
CA ASP A 288 19.54 -16.76 5.40
C ASP A 288 19.60 -17.67 6.65
N ASP A 289 19.10 -17.18 7.78
CA ASP A 289 19.10 -17.88 9.07
C ASP A 289 17.98 -17.42 10.02
N GLU A 290 17.82 -18.17 11.11
CA GLU A 290 16.80 -17.91 12.14
C GLU A 290 17.03 -16.58 12.87
N GLN A 291 18.28 -16.16 13.09
CA GLN A 291 18.58 -14.90 13.77
C GLN A 291 18.07 -13.71 12.95
N GLN A 292 18.34 -13.72 11.64
CA GLN A 292 17.86 -12.72 10.70
C GLN A 292 16.34 -12.71 10.61
N ALA A 293 15.73 -13.90 10.49
CA ALA A 293 14.27 -14.05 10.45
C ALA A 293 13.62 -13.47 11.71
N ARG A 294 14.07 -13.87 12.90
CA ARG A 294 13.56 -13.41 14.20
C ARG A 294 13.69 -11.91 14.38
N LYS A 295 14.81 -11.33 13.93
CA LYS A 295 15.05 -9.89 14.00
C LYS A 295 14.03 -9.11 13.17
N VAL A 296 13.82 -9.48 11.91
CA VAL A 296 12.85 -8.77 11.04
C VAL A 296 11.42 -9.01 11.50
N THR A 297 11.11 -10.23 11.93
CA THR A 297 9.75 -10.65 12.25
C THR A 297 9.41 -10.50 13.73
N ASN A 298 10.31 -9.98 14.55
CA ASN A 298 10.12 -9.75 15.97
C ASN A 298 9.58 -10.99 16.73
N ASN A 299 10.15 -12.16 16.46
CA ASN A 299 9.72 -13.45 17.03
C ASN A 299 8.22 -13.78 16.82
N TYR A 300 7.60 -13.23 15.78
CA TYR A 300 6.16 -13.34 15.54
C TYR A 300 5.63 -14.78 15.49
N ALA A 301 6.42 -15.74 15.00
CA ALA A 301 5.94 -17.13 14.93
C ALA A 301 5.73 -17.74 16.32
N ASP A 302 6.39 -17.23 17.36
CA ASP A 302 6.27 -17.72 18.73
C ASP A 302 5.09 -17.06 19.47
N ASP A 303 4.72 -15.83 19.09
CA ASP A 303 3.60 -15.11 19.70
C ASP A 303 2.25 -15.56 19.10
N LYS A 304 1.72 -16.66 19.61
CA LYS A 304 0.41 -17.19 19.19
C LYS A 304 -0.77 -16.27 19.52
N THR A 305 -0.59 -15.22 20.35
CA THR A 305 -1.66 -14.31 20.75
C THR A 305 -1.87 -13.14 19.80
N ASN A 306 -0.89 -12.85 18.93
CA ASN A 306 -0.89 -11.72 18.01
C ASN A 306 -0.82 -12.13 16.53
N GLN A 307 -1.35 -13.32 16.21
CA GLN A 307 -1.37 -13.84 14.85
C GLN A 307 -2.33 -13.04 13.95
N PHE A 308 -2.01 -13.03 12.65
CA PHE A 308 -2.73 -12.26 11.65
C PHE A 308 -4.12 -12.85 11.48
N LYS A 309 -5.09 -11.96 11.45
CA LYS A 309 -6.48 -12.26 11.17
C LYS A 309 -7.08 -11.05 10.49
N TYR A 310 -7.99 -11.30 9.56
CA TYR A 310 -8.69 -10.26 8.83
C TYR A 310 -10.19 -10.55 8.84
N LYS A 311 -10.98 -9.53 8.57
CA LYS A 311 -12.43 -9.68 8.46
C LYS A 311 -12.78 -10.25 7.10
N LYS A 312 -13.49 -11.37 7.10
CA LYS A 312 -14.17 -11.94 5.92
C LYS A 312 -15.58 -11.37 5.77
N GLN A 313 -15.69 -10.07 5.97
CA GLN A 313 -16.92 -9.32 5.80
C GLN A 313 -16.60 -7.83 5.57
N SER A 314 -17.45 -7.12 4.83
CA SER A 314 -17.27 -5.68 4.60
C SER A 314 -18.09 -4.82 5.54
N LEU A 315 -17.63 -3.59 5.77
CA LEU A 315 -18.42 -2.56 6.48
C LEU A 315 -19.64 -2.08 5.67
N LEU A 316 -19.68 -2.40 4.37
CA LEU A 316 -20.86 -2.17 3.54
C LEU A 316 -21.99 -3.14 3.90
N ALA A 317 -21.70 -4.43 3.98
CA ALA A 317 -22.70 -5.45 4.34
C ALA A 317 -23.02 -5.46 5.84
N HIS A 318 -22.04 -5.06 6.67
CA HIS A 318 -22.12 -5.12 8.13
C HIS A 318 -21.92 -3.75 8.80
N PRO A 319 -22.86 -2.81 8.63
CA PRO A 319 -22.74 -1.47 9.20
C PRO A 319 -22.72 -1.45 10.74
N GLU A 320 -23.16 -2.49 11.42
CA GLU A 320 -23.06 -2.66 12.88
C GLU A 320 -21.61 -2.72 13.41
N ASP A 321 -20.65 -3.02 12.52
CA ASP A 321 -19.23 -2.99 12.84
C ASP A 321 -18.60 -1.59 12.70
N ILE A 322 -19.34 -0.61 12.16
CA ILE A 322 -18.90 0.78 12.11
C ILE A 322 -18.98 1.38 13.52
N LYS A 323 -17.87 1.26 14.24
CA LYS A 323 -17.72 1.75 15.62
C LYS A 323 -16.81 2.97 15.65
N PRO A 324 -17.16 4.04 16.38
CA PRO A 324 -16.24 5.14 16.61
C PRO A 324 -15.03 4.63 17.38
N ASN A 325 -13.89 5.30 17.17
CA ASN A 325 -12.66 5.07 17.92
C ASN A 325 -12.22 3.60 17.94
N ASN A 326 -12.36 2.93 16.79
CA ASN A 326 -12.15 1.49 16.66
C ASN A 326 -10.97 1.11 15.75
N TYR A 327 -10.37 2.05 15.00
CA TYR A 327 -9.42 1.73 13.93
C TYR A 327 -8.04 2.35 14.12
N SER A 328 -7.00 1.56 13.88
CA SER A 328 -5.60 1.95 14.01
C SER A 328 -4.84 1.66 12.72
N ILE A 329 -4.07 2.65 12.26
CA ILE A 329 -3.09 2.52 11.19
C ILE A 329 -1.73 2.85 11.79
N VAL A 330 -0.79 1.92 11.63
CA VAL A 330 0.60 2.06 12.08
C VAL A 330 1.51 1.81 10.89
N GLY A 331 2.44 2.72 10.63
CA GLY A 331 3.31 2.66 9.45
C GLY A 331 4.65 3.37 9.63
N PHE A 332 5.47 3.33 8.58
CA PHE A 332 6.81 3.91 8.53
C PHE A 332 6.91 5.03 7.46
N PRO A 333 6.19 6.16 7.60
CA PRO A 333 6.33 7.28 6.67
C PRO A 333 7.76 7.82 6.64
N ALA A 334 8.19 8.25 5.46
CA ALA A 334 9.43 8.96 5.25
C ALA A 334 9.38 10.33 5.95
N ILE A 335 10.47 10.68 6.64
CA ILE A 335 10.63 11.94 7.36
C ILE A 335 11.06 13.06 6.40
N ASP A 336 11.95 12.76 5.45
CA ASP A 336 12.45 13.69 4.44
C ASP A 336 12.50 12.98 3.08
N PRO A 337 11.48 13.16 2.21
CA PRO A 337 11.42 12.50 0.91
C PRO A 337 12.43 13.08 -0.11
N ILE A 338 13.09 14.21 0.19
CA ILE A 338 13.96 14.93 -0.74
C ILE A 338 15.43 14.46 -0.61
N LYS A 339 15.83 13.87 0.53
CA LYS A 339 17.18 13.31 0.72
C LYS A 339 17.22 11.83 0.37
N ASN A 340 18.23 11.42 -0.40
CA ASN A 340 18.46 10.05 -0.89
C ASN A 340 18.56 8.95 0.19
N TYR A 341 18.49 9.31 1.47
CA TYR A 341 18.41 8.43 2.62
C TYR A 341 17.08 8.68 3.34
N ALA A 342 15.97 8.23 2.77
CA ALA A 342 14.66 8.34 3.41
C ALA A 342 14.68 7.58 4.75
N TRP A 343 14.90 8.33 5.83
CA TRP A 343 14.66 7.86 7.19
C TRP A 343 13.15 7.73 7.35
N SER A 344 12.74 6.60 7.91
CA SER A 344 11.34 6.31 8.19
C SER A 344 11.20 6.14 9.69
N ASN A 345 10.26 6.85 10.29
CA ASN A 345 9.91 6.64 11.69
C ASN A 345 8.52 6.03 11.78
N ILE A 346 8.27 5.30 12.87
CA ILE A 346 6.94 4.81 13.19
C ILE A 346 5.97 5.99 13.33
N ALA A 347 4.77 5.85 12.79
CA ALA A 347 3.71 6.82 12.90
C ALA A 347 2.37 6.11 13.04
N VAL A 348 1.42 6.80 13.68
CA VAL A 348 0.07 6.30 13.90
C VAL A 348 -0.96 7.34 13.46
N ASN A 349 -2.13 6.89 13.01
CA ASN A 349 -3.23 7.78 12.58
C ASN A 349 -3.90 8.50 13.77
N ARG A 350 -3.20 9.51 14.28
CA ARG A 350 -3.56 10.32 15.45
C ARG A 350 -3.23 11.77 15.19
N PRO A 351 -3.90 12.72 15.88
CA PRO A 351 -3.38 14.08 15.97
C PRO A 351 -1.90 14.06 16.41
N GLU A 352 -1.11 14.98 15.87
CA GLU A 352 0.31 15.15 16.25
C GLU A 352 0.50 15.30 17.77
N ASN A 353 -0.43 16.01 18.42
CA ASN A 353 -0.44 16.23 19.87
C ASN A 353 -1.78 15.74 20.46
N PRO A 354 -1.97 14.42 20.67
CA PRO A 354 -3.23 13.88 21.14
C PRO A 354 -3.43 14.18 22.63
N THR A 355 -4.67 14.48 23.03
CA THR A 355 -5.08 14.59 24.44
C THR A 355 -4.95 13.24 25.17
N GLU A 356 -4.96 13.25 26.50
CA GLU A 356 -4.92 12.00 27.29
C GLU A 356 -6.07 11.03 26.99
N GLU A 357 -7.22 11.56 26.55
CA GLU A 357 -8.35 10.75 26.09
C GLU A 357 -8.06 10.15 24.71
N GLN A 358 -7.61 10.97 23.76
CA GLN A 358 -7.24 10.53 22.41
C GLN A 358 -6.09 9.49 22.40
N LYS A 359 -5.20 9.52 23.39
CA LYS A 359 -4.16 8.48 23.57
C LYS A 359 -4.75 7.10 23.87
N LYS A 360 -5.86 7.03 24.60
CA LYS A 360 -6.51 5.78 25.01
C LYS A 360 -7.40 5.18 23.93
N GLU A 361 -7.99 6.02 23.09
CA GLU A 361 -8.94 5.63 22.04
C GLU A 361 -8.23 5.09 20.79
N LEU A 362 -8.96 4.55 19.79
CA LEU A 362 -8.52 4.35 18.38
C LEU A 362 -9.05 5.48 17.48
N SER A 363 -8.70 5.52 16.19
CA SER A 363 -9.28 6.49 15.25
C SER A 363 -10.67 6.03 14.80
N SER A 364 -11.44 6.95 14.22
CA SER A 364 -12.75 6.69 13.65
C SER A 364 -12.69 6.60 12.12
N LEU A 365 -13.70 5.97 11.53
CA LEU A 365 -13.98 6.17 10.11
C LEU A 365 -14.40 7.61 9.87
N ALA A 366 -13.96 8.17 8.75
CA ALA A 366 -14.23 9.56 8.44
C ALA A 366 -15.72 9.78 8.11
N SER A 367 -16.31 10.80 8.73
CA SER A 367 -17.68 11.25 8.50
C SER A 367 -17.78 12.47 7.58
N THR A 368 -16.67 12.83 6.93
CA THR A 368 -16.68 13.85 5.87
C THR A 368 -17.63 13.49 4.74
N GLY A 369 -18.50 14.44 4.35
CA GLY A 369 -19.56 14.19 3.38
C GLY A 369 -19.08 13.74 1.99
N PHE A 370 -17.80 13.95 1.65
CA PHE A 370 -17.28 13.60 0.32
C PHE A 370 -16.96 12.11 0.15
N TYR A 371 -16.53 11.43 1.22
CA TYR A 371 -16.08 10.03 1.16
C TYR A 371 -17.13 9.04 1.67
N ASN A 372 -18.38 9.28 1.26
CA ASN A 372 -19.53 8.48 1.62
C ASN A 372 -20.41 8.27 0.37
N THR A 373 -20.14 7.21 -0.39
CA THR A 373 -21.04 6.81 -1.51
C THR A 373 -22.37 6.26 -0.98
N TYR A 374 -22.37 5.75 0.24
CA TYR A 374 -23.53 5.15 0.88
C TYR A 374 -24.05 6.06 2.00
N LYS A 375 -25.28 6.54 1.85
CA LYS A 375 -25.87 7.56 2.72
C LYS A 375 -25.82 7.22 4.21
N ASP A 376 -26.01 5.96 4.56
CA ASP A 376 -26.14 5.50 5.96
C ASP A 376 -24.93 4.69 6.43
N LYS A 377 -23.79 4.76 5.72
CA LYS A 377 -22.58 3.99 6.05
C LYS A 377 -21.36 4.90 6.05
N VAL A 378 -21.15 5.52 7.21
CA VAL A 378 -20.07 6.46 7.46
C VAL A 378 -18.71 5.81 7.18
N GLY A 379 -17.91 6.48 6.37
CA GLY A 379 -16.56 6.10 5.97
C GLY A 379 -16.52 4.74 5.28
N VAL A 380 -17.49 4.51 4.38
CA VAL A 380 -17.46 3.43 3.41
C VAL A 380 -17.81 4.02 2.06
N PHE A 381 -16.97 3.77 1.05
CA PHE A 381 -17.30 4.19 -0.30
C PHE A 381 -16.67 3.28 -1.35
N ASP A 382 -17.24 3.31 -2.55
CA ASP A 382 -16.78 2.53 -3.69
C ASP A 382 -15.69 3.29 -4.44
N ALA A 383 -14.51 2.68 -4.60
CA ALA A 383 -13.34 3.30 -5.20
C ALA A 383 -13.58 3.71 -6.67
N THR A 384 -14.28 2.89 -7.45
CA THR A 384 -14.54 3.14 -8.87
C THR A 384 -15.46 4.35 -9.03
N ILE A 385 -16.47 4.48 -8.17
CA ILE A 385 -17.40 5.61 -8.18
C ILE A 385 -16.73 6.87 -7.59
N GLY A 386 -16.22 6.76 -6.36
CA GLY A 386 -15.73 7.89 -5.56
C GLY A 386 -14.36 8.42 -5.99
N LEU A 387 -13.51 7.60 -6.59
CA LEU A 387 -12.18 7.96 -7.09
C LEU A 387 -12.01 7.71 -8.59
N SER A 388 -13.09 7.86 -9.36
CA SER A 388 -13.06 7.73 -10.84
C SER A 388 -12.03 8.62 -11.57
N PHE A 389 -11.60 9.71 -10.93
CA PHE A 389 -10.55 10.61 -11.41
C PHE A 389 -9.14 10.11 -11.11
N PHE A 390 -8.99 9.20 -10.15
CA PHE A 390 -7.72 8.61 -9.77
C PHE A 390 -7.45 7.40 -10.65
N THR A 391 -6.32 7.42 -11.34
CA THR A 391 -5.90 6.33 -12.22
C THR A 391 -4.43 6.07 -11.98
N THR A 392 -4.02 4.82 -12.00
CA THR A 392 -2.61 4.45 -11.87
C THR A 392 -2.13 3.76 -13.14
N THR A 393 -0.84 3.82 -13.39
CA THR A 393 -0.20 3.16 -14.52
C THR A 393 0.83 2.21 -13.98
N TYR A 394 0.69 0.92 -14.28
CA TYR A 394 1.70 -0.09 -13.94
C TYR A 394 2.42 -0.55 -15.20
N SER A 395 3.73 -0.69 -15.09
CA SER A 395 4.53 -1.38 -16.11
C SER A 395 4.27 -2.88 -15.98
N VAL A 396 3.55 -3.44 -16.96
CA VAL A 396 3.21 -4.87 -17.00
C VAL A 396 4.21 -5.67 -17.82
N GLN A 397 4.91 -5.03 -18.75
CA GLN A 397 6.04 -5.60 -19.47
C GLN A 397 7.09 -4.51 -19.69
N PRO A 398 8.09 -4.39 -18.81
CA PRO A 398 9.13 -3.39 -18.96
C PRO A 398 10.01 -3.63 -20.19
N THR A 399 9.99 -4.83 -20.79
CA THR A 399 10.70 -5.16 -22.04
C THR A 399 10.14 -4.44 -23.25
N THR A 400 8.82 -4.34 -23.34
CA THR A 400 8.11 -3.67 -24.43
C THR A 400 7.69 -2.25 -24.03
N PHE A 401 8.05 -1.81 -22.82
CA PHE A 401 7.49 -0.64 -22.17
C PHE A 401 5.95 -0.64 -22.21
N LYS A 402 5.33 -1.83 -22.16
CA LYS A 402 3.88 -1.93 -22.10
C LYS A 402 3.46 -1.48 -20.71
N GLU A 403 2.83 -0.32 -20.70
CA GLU A 403 2.11 0.22 -19.57
C GLU A 403 0.64 -0.14 -19.71
N GLU A 404 0.05 -0.59 -18.63
CA GLU A 404 -1.40 -0.74 -18.51
C GLU A 404 -1.90 0.30 -17.51
N ASN A 405 -3.05 0.88 -17.84
CA ASN A 405 -3.71 1.85 -16.99
C ASN A 405 -4.78 1.13 -16.17
N PHE A 406 -4.90 1.53 -14.90
CA PHE A 406 -5.78 0.88 -13.96
C PHE A 406 -6.70 1.88 -13.27
N LEU A 407 -7.92 1.43 -13.03
CA LEU A 407 -8.94 2.15 -12.27
C LEU A 407 -9.11 1.50 -10.88
N PRO A 408 -9.15 2.28 -9.78
CA PRO A 408 -9.35 1.74 -8.45
C PRO A 408 -10.66 0.96 -8.38
N TRP A 409 -10.63 -0.18 -7.72
CA TRP A 409 -11.78 -1.05 -7.55
C TRP A 409 -11.91 -1.56 -6.13
N GLY A 410 -13.15 -1.68 -5.68
CA GLY A 410 -13.48 -2.24 -4.37
C GLY A 410 -13.89 -1.16 -3.38
N LEU A 411 -13.98 -1.57 -2.12
CA LEU A 411 -14.37 -0.68 -1.04
C LEU A 411 -13.16 0.01 -0.42
N LEU A 412 -13.32 1.30 -0.13
CA LEU A 412 -12.37 2.09 0.63
C LEU A 412 -12.95 2.50 1.97
N TYR A 413 -12.10 2.44 2.99
CA TYR A 413 -12.39 2.87 4.35
C TYR A 413 -11.53 4.08 4.71
N PRO A 414 -12.06 5.32 4.55
CA PRO A 414 -11.38 6.52 5.01
C PRO A 414 -11.37 6.57 6.54
N THR A 415 -10.20 6.78 7.14
CA THR A 415 -10.04 6.98 8.60
C THR A 415 -9.54 8.37 8.91
N ASP A 416 -10.03 8.96 10.00
CA ASP A 416 -9.59 10.26 10.49
C ASP A 416 -8.12 10.27 10.94
N TYR A 417 -7.55 11.48 10.98
CA TYR A 417 -6.22 11.81 11.51
C TYR A 417 -5.05 11.15 10.80
N SER A 418 -5.16 11.00 9.48
CA SER A 418 -4.24 10.15 8.75
C SER A 418 -3.83 10.75 7.42
N ALA A 419 -3.03 11.81 7.49
CA ALA A 419 -2.23 12.26 6.35
C ALA A 419 -0.83 11.63 6.43
N LEU A 420 -0.73 10.33 6.75
CA LEU A 420 0.55 9.64 6.80
C LEU A 420 1.26 9.86 5.47
N THR A 421 2.42 10.53 5.51
CA THR A 421 3.11 10.97 4.29
C THR A 421 3.66 9.78 3.51
N GLN A 422 4.25 10.07 2.36
CA GLN A 422 4.96 9.09 1.53
C GLN A 422 5.81 8.13 2.37
N GLY A 423 5.79 6.84 2.02
CA GLY A 423 6.44 5.76 2.78
C GLY A 423 5.51 5.02 3.74
N SER A 424 4.37 5.61 4.11
CA SER A 424 3.34 4.90 4.90
C SER A 424 2.48 3.93 4.09
N SER A 425 2.51 4.03 2.76
CA SER A 425 1.85 3.11 1.83
C SER A 425 2.09 1.65 2.21
N GLY A 426 1.02 0.90 2.40
CA GLY A 426 1.03 -0.51 2.75
C GLY A 426 0.75 -0.76 4.24
N SER A 427 0.56 0.30 5.02
CA SER A 427 0.21 0.20 6.44
C SER A 427 -1.13 -0.53 6.61
N MET A 428 -1.18 -1.38 7.62
CA MET A 428 -2.37 -2.16 7.94
C MET A 428 -3.42 -1.27 8.64
N MET A 429 -4.69 -1.37 8.25
CA MET A 429 -5.81 -0.82 9.02
C MET A 429 -6.41 -1.93 9.87
N MET A 430 -6.33 -1.79 11.19
CA MET A 430 -6.69 -2.82 12.15
C MET A 430 -7.70 -2.30 13.16
N ASP A 431 -8.66 -3.14 13.57
CA ASP A 431 -9.58 -2.79 14.65
C ASP A 431 -9.00 -3.03 16.05
N LYS A 432 -9.73 -2.58 17.09
CA LYS A 432 -9.35 -2.75 18.49
C LYS A 432 -9.21 -4.22 18.92
N ASP A 433 -9.92 -5.13 18.23
CA ASP A 433 -9.91 -6.56 18.52
C ASP A 433 -8.79 -7.29 17.74
N GLY A 434 -8.00 -6.54 16.96
CA GLY A 434 -6.83 -7.01 16.26
C GLY A 434 -7.10 -7.59 14.86
N TYR A 435 -8.31 -7.40 14.31
CA TYR A 435 -8.63 -7.80 12.94
C TYR A 435 -8.26 -6.74 11.93
N THR A 436 -7.64 -7.16 10.84
CA THR A 436 -7.34 -6.30 9.70
C THR A 436 -8.56 -6.13 8.81
N TRP A 437 -8.87 -4.89 8.46
CA TRP A 437 -9.96 -4.52 7.56
C TRP A 437 -9.45 -4.13 6.17
N GLY A 438 -8.28 -3.50 6.11
CA GLY A 438 -7.78 -2.94 4.87
C GLY A 438 -6.30 -2.59 4.90
N ILE A 439 -5.84 -2.07 3.78
CA ILE A 439 -4.46 -1.62 3.57
C ILE A 439 -4.44 -0.17 3.09
N HIS A 440 -3.74 0.68 3.84
CA HIS A 440 -3.61 2.10 3.56
C HIS A 440 -2.75 2.35 2.31
N PHE A 441 -3.20 3.23 1.39
CA PHE A 441 -2.45 3.56 0.17
C PHE A 441 -2.57 5.02 -0.31
N LEU A 442 -3.61 5.74 0.08
CA LEU A 442 -3.87 7.11 -0.39
C LEU A 442 -4.27 8.00 0.81
N ILE A 443 -4.00 9.30 0.71
CA ILE A 443 -4.43 10.31 1.69
C ILE A 443 -5.16 11.46 1.01
N ASP A 444 -6.00 12.15 1.77
CA ASP A 444 -6.46 13.50 1.46
C ASP A 444 -6.13 14.42 2.65
N PRO A 445 -5.07 15.25 2.55
CA PRO A 445 -4.67 16.17 3.61
C PRO A 445 -5.73 17.23 3.94
N ASP A 446 -6.49 17.71 2.95
CA ASP A 446 -7.51 18.75 3.14
C ASP A 446 -8.65 18.23 4.03
N ALA A 447 -9.04 16.96 3.85
CA ALA A 447 -10.00 16.27 4.71
C ALA A 447 -9.37 15.59 5.94
N SER A 448 -8.03 15.53 6.00
CA SER A 448 -7.26 14.84 7.06
C SER A 448 -7.61 13.35 7.19
N VAL A 449 -7.78 12.67 6.05
CA VAL A 449 -8.12 11.24 5.99
C VAL A 449 -7.07 10.39 5.28
N SER A 450 -6.94 9.14 5.71
CA SER A 450 -6.27 8.06 4.96
C SER A 450 -7.30 7.13 4.39
N PHE A 451 -7.12 6.73 3.14
CA PHE A 451 -7.88 5.66 2.52
C PHE A 451 -7.17 4.33 2.70
N SER A 452 -7.94 3.34 3.13
CA SER A 452 -7.53 1.94 3.14
C SER A 452 -8.39 1.12 2.19
N GLN A 453 -7.75 0.37 1.29
CA GLN A 453 -8.42 -0.62 0.45
C GLN A 453 -8.90 -1.78 1.32
N ALA A 454 -10.20 -2.07 1.31
CA ALA A 454 -10.75 -3.21 2.01
C ALA A 454 -10.17 -4.51 1.45
N LEU A 455 -9.80 -5.46 2.33
CA LEU A 455 -9.30 -6.78 1.93
C LEU A 455 -10.40 -7.71 1.42
N TYR A 456 -11.66 -7.43 1.79
CA TYR A 456 -12.82 -8.27 1.52
C TYR A 456 -14.04 -7.42 1.16
N SER A 457 -14.83 -7.90 0.20
CA SER A 457 -16.14 -7.38 -0.17
C SER A 457 -17.05 -8.52 -0.62
N GLU A 458 -18.29 -8.54 -0.14
CA GLU A 458 -19.34 -9.44 -0.63
C GLU A 458 -19.82 -9.04 -2.05
N GLY A 459 -19.51 -7.82 -2.48
CA GLY A 459 -20.08 -7.19 -3.66
C GLY A 459 -21.35 -6.40 -3.35
N PHE A 460 -21.81 -5.60 -4.30
CA PHE A 460 -23.02 -4.81 -4.17
C PHE A 460 -23.67 -4.57 -5.52
N ASP A 461 -24.95 -4.92 -5.62
CA ASP A 461 -25.78 -4.63 -6.78
C ASP A 461 -26.42 -3.25 -6.61
N TYR A 462 -26.09 -2.32 -7.51
CA TYR A 462 -26.63 -0.97 -7.51
C TYR A 462 -28.00 -0.87 -8.20
N GLY A 463 -28.60 -1.97 -8.65
CA GLY A 463 -29.92 -1.98 -9.28
C GLY A 463 -29.95 -1.15 -10.56
N GLY A 464 -28.83 -1.05 -11.26
CA GLY A 464 -28.68 -0.26 -12.48
C GLY A 464 -28.48 1.26 -12.28
N ALA A 465 -28.36 1.74 -11.03
CA ALA A 465 -28.12 3.17 -10.76
C ALA A 465 -26.83 3.72 -11.40
N PHE A 466 -25.89 2.82 -11.70
CA PHE A 466 -24.60 3.09 -12.33
C PHE A 466 -24.47 2.36 -13.68
N GLY A 467 -25.57 2.25 -14.42
CA GLY A 467 -25.60 1.54 -15.69
C GLY A 467 -25.37 0.04 -15.49
N LYS A 468 -24.36 -0.53 -16.17
CA LYS A 468 -23.99 -1.95 -16.02
C LYS A 468 -23.04 -2.21 -14.84
N TYR A 469 -22.53 -1.16 -14.20
CA TYR A 469 -21.55 -1.31 -13.14
C TYR A 469 -22.20 -1.83 -11.86
N ASN A 470 -21.60 -2.88 -11.30
CA ASN A 470 -21.84 -3.40 -9.96
C ASN A 470 -20.50 -3.60 -9.25
N LEU A 471 -20.50 -3.48 -7.92
CA LEU A 471 -19.32 -3.79 -7.13
C LEU A 471 -19.19 -5.31 -7.06
N GLU A 472 -18.12 -5.85 -7.66
CA GLU A 472 -17.83 -7.27 -7.57
C GLU A 472 -17.40 -7.68 -6.15
N GLY A 473 -17.77 -8.90 -5.77
CA GLY A 473 -17.26 -9.54 -4.57
C GLY A 473 -15.82 -10.01 -4.75
N TYR A 474 -15.01 -9.90 -3.69
CA TYR A 474 -13.61 -10.32 -3.70
C TYR A 474 -13.09 -10.61 -2.28
N ASP A 475 -12.08 -11.48 -2.21
CA ASP A 475 -11.24 -11.70 -1.03
C ASP A 475 -9.77 -11.66 -1.48
N LEU A 476 -9.03 -10.60 -1.16
CA LEU A 476 -7.65 -10.44 -1.61
C LEU A 476 -6.69 -11.48 -1.01
N ILE A 477 -7.10 -12.15 0.07
CA ILE A 477 -6.29 -13.14 0.78
C ILE A 477 -6.64 -14.56 0.32
N ASP A 478 -7.88 -14.99 0.47
CA ASP A 478 -8.33 -16.38 0.22
C ASP A 478 -8.89 -16.57 -1.20
N GLY A 479 -9.39 -15.52 -1.82
CA GLY A 479 -10.11 -15.56 -3.09
C GLY A 479 -11.47 -16.27 -2.99
N GLY A 480 -11.91 -16.87 -4.09
CA GLY A 480 -13.10 -17.75 -4.10
C GLY A 480 -14.40 -17.10 -4.59
N PHE A 481 -14.38 -15.81 -4.93
CA PHE A 481 -15.52 -15.17 -5.59
C PHE A 481 -15.59 -15.50 -7.08
N ILE A 482 -16.80 -15.63 -7.62
CA ILE A 482 -17.05 -16.10 -9.00
C ILE A 482 -16.34 -15.28 -10.07
N ASN A 483 -16.26 -13.97 -9.87
CA ASN A 483 -15.63 -13.02 -10.78
C ASN A 483 -14.20 -12.66 -10.38
N GLN A 484 -13.63 -13.30 -9.37
CA GLN A 484 -12.24 -13.07 -8.97
C GLN A 484 -11.28 -14.00 -9.72
N LYS A 485 -10.21 -13.43 -10.27
CA LYS A 485 -9.12 -14.12 -10.98
C LYS A 485 -7.95 -14.47 -10.06
N LYS A 486 -7.62 -13.59 -9.11
CA LYS A 486 -6.38 -13.64 -8.32
C LYS A 486 -6.62 -13.29 -6.85
N SER A 487 -5.91 -13.98 -5.97
CA SER A 487 -5.76 -13.70 -4.54
C SER A 487 -4.37 -14.13 -4.08
N TYR A 488 -4.00 -13.83 -2.84
CA TYR A 488 -2.77 -14.36 -2.24
C TYR A 488 -2.74 -15.90 -2.30
N ARG A 489 -3.85 -16.57 -1.96
CA ARG A 489 -3.95 -18.04 -2.04
C ARG A 489 -3.79 -18.55 -3.46
N ASP A 490 -4.36 -17.87 -4.46
CA ASP A 490 -4.16 -18.25 -5.87
C ASP A 490 -2.69 -18.17 -6.26
N GLY A 491 -1.97 -17.14 -5.81
CA GLY A 491 -0.52 -17.02 -6.00
C GLY A 491 0.25 -18.19 -5.37
N LEU A 492 -0.11 -18.59 -4.14
CA LEU A 492 0.48 -19.77 -3.51
C LEU A 492 0.16 -21.07 -4.26
N ILE A 493 -1.07 -21.25 -4.75
CA ILE A 493 -1.46 -22.43 -5.54
C ILE A 493 -0.66 -22.48 -6.84
N GLN A 494 -0.47 -21.34 -7.52
CA GLN A 494 0.33 -21.27 -8.74
C GLN A 494 1.79 -21.69 -8.49
N LEU A 495 2.38 -21.23 -7.39
CA LEU A 495 3.78 -21.50 -7.05
C LEU A 495 3.99 -22.91 -6.47
N TYR A 496 3.05 -23.39 -5.65
CA TYR A 496 3.26 -24.54 -4.76
C TYR A 496 2.13 -25.58 -4.77
N GLY A 497 1.06 -25.40 -5.54
CA GLY A 497 -0.10 -26.31 -5.53
C GLY A 497 0.21 -27.75 -5.96
N LYS A 498 1.37 -28.00 -6.58
CA LYS A 498 1.87 -29.35 -6.91
C LYS A 498 2.58 -30.03 -5.74
N ASP A 499 3.01 -29.28 -4.72
CA ASP A 499 3.65 -29.78 -3.51
C ASP A 499 2.60 -29.94 -2.40
N ASN A 500 2.11 -31.16 -2.22
CA ASN A 500 1.14 -31.49 -1.18
C ASN A 500 1.69 -31.35 0.25
N SER A 501 3.01 -31.19 0.42
CA SER A 501 3.63 -30.95 1.72
C SER A 501 3.70 -29.45 2.07
N PHE A 502 3.47 -28.58 1.09
CA PHE A 502 3.53 -27.14 1.29
C PHE A 502 2.37 -26.64 2.15
N LYS A 503 2.71 -26.05 3.30
CA LYS A 503 1.76 -25.53 4.28
C LYS A 503 2.24 -24.18 4.79
N THR A 504 1.28 -23.32 5.12
CA THR A 504 1.55 -22.03 5.75
C THR A 504 0.72 -21.88 7.02
N ASN A 505 0.97 -20.84 7.80
CA ASN A 505 0.20 -20.57 9.01
C ASN A 505 -1.28 -20.29 8.69
N LEU A 506 -1.59 -19.62 7.57
CA LEU A 506 -2.98 -19.43 7.13
C LEU A 506 -3.58 -20.70 6.49
N TYR A 507 -2.76 -21.56 5.89
CA TYR A 507 -3.19 -22.77 5.20
C TYR A 507 -2.49 -24.02 5.76
N PRO A 508 -2.77 -24.41 7.03
CA PRO A 508 -2.08 -25.53 7.69
C PRO A 508 -2.42 -26.89 7.08
N ASN A 509 -3.51 -26.97 6.32
CA ASN A 509 -3.96 -28.17 5.61
C ASN A 509 -3.53 -28.20 4.14
N GLY A 510 -2.70 -27.25 3.71
CA GLY A 510 -2.30 -27.07 2.32
C GLY A 510 -3.07 -25.97 1.60
N VAL A 511 -2.48 -25.44 0.52
CA VAL A 511 -2.99 -24.25 -0.19
C VAL A 511 -4.08 -24.56 -1.19
N ASN A 512 -4.16 -25.79 -1.69
CA ASN A 512 -5.19 -26.19 -2.65
C ASN A 512 -6.58 -26.08 -2.03
N ARG A 513 -7.56 -25.67 -2.84
CA ARG A 513 -8.97 -25.67 -2.43
C ARG A 513 -9.51 -27.08 -2.61
N ASN A 514 -10.20 -27.58 -1.58
CA ASN A 514 -10.84 -28.90 -1.62
C ASN A 514 -12.07 -28.91 -2.53
#